data_AF-A0A6M5F8N1-F1
#
_entry.id   AF-A0A6M5F8N1-F1
#
_cell.length_a   1.000
_cell.length_b   1.000
_cell.length_c   1.000
_cell.angle_alpha   90.00
_cell.angle_beta   90.00
_cell.angle_gamma   90.00
#
_symmetry.space_group_name_H-M   'P 1'
#
loop_
_entity.id
_entity.type
_entity.pdbx_description
1 polymer ?
#
loop_
_entity_poly.entity_id
_entity_poly.type
_entity_poly.pdbx_seq_one_letter_code
_entity_poly.pdbx_strand_id
1 'polypeptide(L)' 'MNQGRIQLQIDTSKAVRNRAKAVAYGQGISLTELVLKALADVGDKELRVLIEKDLEKRGGRGRPQQRTTKND' A
#
# COMPACT_ATOMS: atom_id res chain seq x y z
N MET A 1 17.77 -16.82 0.85
CA MET A 1 16.41 -16.76 0.27
C MET A 1 16.00 -15.30 0.26
N ASN A 2 15.75 -14.72 -0.91
CA ASN A 2 15.32 -13.33 -1.02
C ASN A 2 13.91 -13.26 -0.39
N GLN A 3 13.78 -12.70 0.81
CA GLN A 3 12.46 -12.50 1.43
C GLN A 3 11.73 -11.45 0.59
N GLY A 4 11.05 -11.92 -0.46
CA GLY A 4 10.28 -11.08 -1.37
C GLY A 4 9.26 -10.26 -0.59
N ARG A 5 8.89 -9.10 -1.13
CA ARG A 5 7.85 -8.25 -0.53
C ARG A 5 6.60 -9.11 -0.27
N ILE A 6 6.09 -9.08 0.96
CA ILE A 6 4.80 -9.69 1.31
C ILE A 6 3.71 -8.92 0.54
N GLN A 7 2.90 -9.64 -0.24
CA GLN A 7 1.85 -9.06 -1.08
C GLN A 7 0.50 -9.68 -0.74
N LEU A 8 -0.54 -8.84 -0.74
CA LEU A 8 -1.93 -9.27 -0.76
C LEU A 8 -2.40 -9.32 -2.22
N GLN A 9 -2.76 -10.49 -2.71
CA GLN A 9 -3.39 -10.65 -4.02
C GLN A 9 -4.91 -10.67 -3.85
N ILE A 10 -5.61 -9.97 -4.74
CA ILE A 10 -7.07 -9.84 -4.71
C ILE A 10 -7.59 -10.18 -6.10
N ASP A 11 -8.38 -11.25 -6.21
CA ASP A 11 -9.07 -11.60 -7.44
C ASP A 11 -10.24 -10.64 -7.67
N THR A 12 -10.27 -10.05 -8.86
CA THR A 12 -11.28 -9.05 -9.22
C THR A 12 -11.40 -8.91 -10.73
N SER A 13 -12.53 -8.36 -11.19
CA SER A 13 -12.69 -8.00 -12.60
C SER A 13 -11.77 -6.85 -13.01
N LYS A 14 -11.43 -6.79 -14.31
CA LYS A 14 -10.66 -5.68 -14.91
C LYS A 14 -11.33 -4.32 -14.67
N ALA A 15 -12.65 -4.28 -14.71
CA ALA A 15 -13.44 -3.06 -14.51
C ALA A 15 -13.24 -2.49 -13.09
N VAL A 16 -13.37 -3.33 -12.06
CA VAL A 16 -13.16 -2.93 -10.66
C VAL A 16 -11.74 -2.42 -10.44
N ARG A 17 -10.72 -3.16 -10.94
CA ARG A 17 -9.32 -2.74 -10.83
C ARG A 17 -9.06 -1.38 -11.47
N ASN A 18 -9.61 -1.13 -12.65
CA ASN A 18 -9.44 0.13 -13.36
C ASN A 18 -10.13 1.29 -12.63
N ARG A 19 -11.34 1.06 -12.10
CA ARG A 19 -12.05 2.08 -11.31
C ARG A 19 -11.32 2.40 -10.01
N ALA A 20 -10.84 1.40 -9.29
CA ALA A 20 -10.06 1.60 -8.07
C ALA A 20 -8.78 2.40 -8.33
N LYS A 21 -8.08 2.14 -9.45
CA LYS A 21 -6.92 2.95 -9.87
C LYS A 21 -7.30 4.41 -10.13
N ALA A 22 -8.42 4.67 -10.81
CA ALA A 22 -8.89 6.03 -11.09
C ALA A 22 -9.26 6.78 -9.79
N VAL A 23 -9.90 6.10 -8.83
CA VAL A 23 -10.22 6.66 -7.51
C VAL A 23 -8.94 6.99 -6.74
N ALA A 24 -7.98 6.07 -6.68
CA ALA A 24 -6.70 6.31 -6.02
C ALA A 24 -5.95 7.51 -6.63
N TYR A 25 -5.92 7.59 -7.97
CA TYR A 25 -5.31 8.70 -8.69
C TYR A 25 -5.99 10.04 -8.37
N GLY A 26 -7.32 10.09 -8.36
CA GLY A 26 -8.08 11.29 -7.98
C GLY A 26 -7.84 11.74 -6.55
N GLN A 27 -7.43 10.84 -5.66
CA GLN A 27 -7.05 11.13 -4.27
C GLN A 27 -5.55 11.38 -4.07
N GLY A 28 -4.74 11.37 -5.15
CA GLY A 28 -3.29 11.54 -5.06
C GLY A 28 -2.54 10.38 -4.38
N ILE A 29 -3.17 9.22 -4.20
CA ILE A 29 -2.59 8.04 -3.52
C ILE A 29 -2.40 6.86 -4.48
N SER A 30 -1.65 5.86 -4.05
CA SER A 30 -1.50 4.58 -4.73
C SER A 30 -2.69 3.67 -4.52
N LEU A 31 -2.88 2.72 -5.44
CA LEU A 31 -3.89 1.67 -5.30
C LEU A 31 -3.68 0.87 -4.00
N THR A 32 -2.42 0.62 -3.63
CA THR A 32 -2.10 -0.06 -2.37
C THR A 32 -2.54 0.75 -1.16
N GLU A 33 -2.26 2.05 -1.12
CA GLU A 33 -2.71 2.92 -0.03
C GLU A 33 -4.24 2.99 0.04
N LEU A 34 -4.93 3.02 -1.10
CA LEU A 34 -6.39 2.99 -1.14
C LEU A 34 -6.94 1.70 -0.51
N VAL A 35 -6.38 0.54 -0.89
CA VAL A 35 -6.81 -0.77 -0.35
C VAL A 35 -6.50 -0.87 1.15
N LEU A 36 -5.31 -0.44 1.58
CA LEU A 36 -4.93 -0.45 2.99
C LEU A 36 -5.85 0.45 3.82
N LYS A 37 -6.15 1.66 3.35
CA LYS A 37 -7.11 2.55 4.04
C LYS A 37 -8.49 1.91 4.16
N ALA A 38 -9.00 1.28 3.10
CA ALA A 38 -10.28 0.57 3.15
C ALA A 38 -10.25 -0.61 4.15
N LEU A 39 -9.13 -1.33 4.26
CA LEU A 39 -8.95 -2.41 5.24
C LEU A 39 -8.88 -1.88 6.68
N ALA A 40 -8.40 -0.65 6.92
CA ALA A 40 -8.38 -0.04 8.25
C ALA A 40 -9.77 0.30 8.79
N ASP A 41 -10.78 0.37 7.90
CA ASP A 41 -12.16 0.75 8.22
C ASP A 41 -13.09 -0.46 8.44
N VAL A 42 -12.59 -1.69 8.37
CA VAL A 42 -13.41 -2.92 8.53
C VAL A 42 -13.81 -3.23 9.98
N GLY A 43 -13.39 -2.40 10.95
CA GLY A 43 -13.78 -2.50 12.36
C GLY A 43 -12.82 -3.29 13.27
N ASP A 44 -11.74 -3.86 12.72
CA ASP A 44 -10.71 -4.54 13.52
C ASP A 44 -9.63 -3.55 14.01
N LYS A 45 -9.46 -3.47 15.33
CA LYS A 45 -8.56 -2.51 15.98
C LYS A 45 -7.08 -2.85 15.75
N GLU A 46 -6.73 -4.13 15.76
CA GLU A 46 -5.34 -4.56 15.60
C GLU A 46 -4.89 -4.35 14.16
N LEU A 47 -5.73 -4.75 13.20
CA LEU A 47 -5.51 -4.55 11.77
C LEU A 47 -5.34 -3.07 11.44
N ARG A 48 -6.18 -2.20 12.01
CA ARG A 48 -6.06 -0.75 11.84
C ARG A 48 -4.69 -0.24 12.30
N VAL A 49 -4.25 -0.61 13.51
CA VAL A 49 -2.95 -0.20 14.05
C VAL A 49 -1.79 -0.72 13.19
N LEU A 50 -1.88 -1.94 12.68
CA LEU A 50 -0.85 -2.50 11.79
C LEU A 50 -0.78 -1.74 10.46
N ILE A 51 -1.93 -1.41 9.88
CA ILE A 51 -2.02 -0.67 8.61
C ILE A 51 -1.51 0.76 8.76
N GLU A 52 -1.88 1.47 9.82
CA GLU A 52 -1.42 2.84 10.09
C GLU A 52 0.11 2.89 10.14
N LYS A 53 0.74 1.95 10.87
CA LYS A 53 2.20 1.78 10.90
C LYS A 53 2.80 1.48 9.53
N ASP A 54 2.11 0.68 8.72
CA ASP A 54 2.57 0.32 7.38
C ASP A 54 2.52 1.51 6.42
N LEU A 55 1.47 2.33 6.51
CA LEU A 55 1.30 3.54 5.72
C LEU A 55 2.34 4.62 6.09
N GLU A 56 2.63 4.82 7.38
CA GLU A 56 3.67 5.74 7.85
C GLU A 56 5.05 5.41 7.26
N LYS A 57 5.43 4.13 7.27
CA LYS A 57 6.73 3.66 6.75
C LYS A 57 6.86 3.81 5.23
N ARG A 58 5.75 3.81 4.50
CA ARG A 58 5.77 3.78 3.03
C ARG A 58 6.20 5.11 2.40
N GLY A 59 6.00 6.24 3.09
CA GLY A 59 6.40 7.57 2.62
C GLY A 59 5.66 8.00 1.34
N GLY A 60 5.08 9.21 1.34
CA GLY A 60 4.33 9.73 0.19
C GLY A 60 5.09 9.65 -1.14
N ARG A 61 4.37 9.34 -2.22
CA ARG A 61 4.91 9.18 -3.59
C ARG A 61 5.85 10.32 -3.98
N GLY A 62 7.13 9.99 -4.21
CA GLY A 62 8.06 10.86 -4.94
C GLY A 62 9.52 10.83 -4.51
N ARG A 63 9.85 10.42 -3.28
CA ARG A 63 11.27 10.43 -2.86
C ARG A 63 11.91 9.08 -3.13
N PRO A 64 12.94 8.98 -4.00
CA PRO A 64 13.76 7.78 -4.03
C PRO A 64 14.34 7.58 -2.64
N GLN A 65 14.02 6.45 -2.00
CA GLN A 65 14.80 6.01 -0.84
C GLN A 65 16.20 5.75 -1.38
N GLN A 66 17.15 6.64 -1.07
CA GLN A 66 18.56 6.41 -1.36
C GLN A 66 18.90 5.01 -0.86
N ARG A 67 19.27 4.11 -1.77
CA ARG A 67 19.92 2.86 -1.42
C ARG A 67 21.20 3.26 -0.69
N THR A 68 21.21 3.20 0.63
CA THR A 68 22.47 3.18 1.37
C THR A 68 23.12 1.83 1.10
N THR A 69 23.90 1.74 0.03
CA THR A 69 24.92 0.72 -0.12
C THR A 69 25.97 0.97 0.97
N LYS A 70 25.78 0.36 2.15
CA LYS A 70 26.93 0.01 2.97
C LYS A 70 27.50 -1.27 2.38
N ASN A 71 28.54 -1.11 1.58
CA ASN A 71 29.51 -2.17 1.39
C ASN A 71 30.35 -2.20 2.68
N ASP A 72 30.25 -3.30 3.42
CA ASP A 72 31.32 -3.78 4.29
C ASP A 72 31.91 -5.04 3.61
#